data_AF-A0A2M9PD31-F1
#
_entry.id   AF-A0A2M9PD31-F1
#
_cell.length_a   1.000
_cell.length_b   1.000
_cell.length_c   1.000
_cell.angle_alpha   90.00
_cell.angle_beta   90.00
_cell.angle_gamma   90.00
#
_symmetry.space_group_name_H-M   'P 1'
#
loop_
_entity.id
_entity.type
_entity.pdbx_description
1 polymer ?
#
loop_
_entity_poly.entity_id
_entity_poly.type
_entity_poly.pdbx_seq_one_letter_code
_entity_poly.pdbx_strand_id
1 'polypeptide(L)'
;MTNSWTDIKNADLVVVMGGNAAEAHPCGFKWVTEAKAHRGARLIVVDPRFTRTAAVADYYAPIRPGTDIAWLMGMIRWCIENDKVQWEYVKNFTNASLLVKDAYGWNDGLFTGYDPEKRDYDRSSWDYQIGADGFALTDPTLTHPRCVWSLLKEHVSIYTPEMVERITGTPKDKFLHVAEMIGECSSPTKTMTSMYALGWTQHAKGAQNIRGMAMLQLILGNIGVRGGGMNALRGHSNIQGLTDVGLMSNLLPGYLNMPTEKEVDFATYMSTRNFKPLLPNQTSYWQNYRKFMVSYMKAMWGDHATAENDWAYHYLPKLDVPNYDILRMFELMNEGRVNLYFCQGFNPLLSFPNRA
;
A
#
# COMPACT_ATOMS: atom_id res chain seq x y z
N MET A 1 3.08 6.95 6.58
CA MET A 1 1.94 7.73 7.06
C MET A 1 1.57 8.73 5.99
N THR A 2 0.29 8.82 5.65
CA THR A 2 -0.25 9.90 4.80
C THR A 2 -0.43 11.19 5.60
N ASN A 3 -0.49 11.09 6.93
CA ASN A 3 -0.64 12.21 7.87
C ASN A 3 0.54 12.21 8.86
N SER A 4 0.56 13.17 9.78
CA SER A 4 1.60 13.30 10.81
C SER A 4 1.14 12.74 12.17
N TRP A 5 2.09 12.51 13.10
CA TRP A 5 1.77 12.05 14.45
C TRP A 5 0.76 12.94 15.18
N THR A 6 0.96 14.26 15.11
CA THR A 6 0.14 15.24 15.82
C THR A 6 -1.28 15.35 15.25
N ASP A 7 -1.49 14.87 14.02
CA ASP A 7 -2.80 14.90 13.38
C ASP A 7 -3.75 13.82 13.92
N ILE A 8 -3.21 12.73 14.48
CA ILE A 8 -4.00 11.63 15.07
C ILE A 8 -4.97 12.15 16.14
N LYS A 9 -4.60 13.22 16.86
CA LYS A 9 -5.44 13.84 17.90
C LYS A 9 -6.78 14.36 17.40
N ASN A 10 -6.95 14.47 16.07
CA ASN A 10 -8.14 15.00 15.43
C ASN A 10 -9.12 13.90 14.98
N ALA A 11 -8.74 12.63 15.07
CA ALA A 11 -9.57 11.50 14.66
C ALA A 11 -10.82 11.38 15.55
N ASP A 12 -11.89 10.83 14.99
CA ASP A 12 -13.09 10.43 15.75
C ASP A 12 -13.09 8.90 15.99
N LEU A 13 -12.40 8.15 15.13
CA LEU A 13 -12.10 6.74 15.29
C LEU A 13 -10.63 6.44 14.97
N VAL A 14 -9.96 5.74 15.87
CA VAL A 14 -8.61 5.20 15.66
C VAL A 14 -8.71 3.69 15.56
N VAL A 15 -8.22 3.12 14.46
CA VAL A 15 -8.13 1.67 14.28
C VAL A 15 -6.67 1.25 14.28
N VAL A 16 -6.28 0.47 15.29
CA VAL A 16 -4.97 -0.18 15.34
C VAL A 16 -5.15 -1.65 14.93
N MET A 17 -4.70 -1.97 13.72
CA MET A 17 -4.74 -3.32 13.16
C MET A 17 -3.45 -3.56 12.38
N GLY A 18 -2.81 -4.72 12.59
CA GLY A 18 -1.47 -4.96 12.03
C GLY A 18 -0.36 -4.14 12.69
N GLY A 19 -0.57 -3.68 13.93
CA GLY A 19 0.40 -2.91 14.72
C GLY A 19 0.06 -2.93 16.21
N ASN A 20 1.00 -2.48 17.05
CA ASN A 20 0.83 -2.40 18.50
C ASN A 20 1.40 -1.07 19.01
N ALA A 21 0.71 0.02 18.68
CA ALA A 21 1.26 1.38 18.76
C ALA A 21 1.62 1.84 20.18
N ALA A 22 0.91 1.39 21.22
CA ALA A 22 1.25 1.74 22.60
C ALA A 22 2.60 1.18 23.05
N GLU A 23 3.09 0.11 22.41
CA GLU A 23 4.38 -0.52 22.73
C GLU A 23 5.46 -0.12 21.72
N ALA A 24 5.14 -0.13 20.43
CA ALA A 24 6.10 0.15 19.36
C ALA A 24 6.32 1.66 19.12
N HIS A 25 5.34 2.50 19.45
CA HIS A 25 5.36 3.94 19.20
C HIS A 25 4.77 4.75 20.36
N PRO A 26 5.17 4.52 21.63
CA PRO A 26 4.49 5.05 22.81
C PRO A 26 4.38 6.59 22.81
N CYS A 27 5.44 7.30 22.40
CA CYS A 27 5.41 8.76 22.33
C CYS A 27 4.44 9.28 21.26
N GLY A 28 4.30 8.57 20.13
CA GLY A 28 3.32 8.89 19.10
C GLY A 28 1.90 8.53 19.54
N PHE A 29 1.74 7.44 20.29
CA PHE A 29 0.47 6.97 20.84
C PHE A 29 -0.17 7.97 21.82
N LYS A 30 0.61 8.92 22.38
CA LYS A 30 0.07 10.09 23.07
C LYS A 30 -1.08 10.74 22.29
N TRP A 31 -0.96 10.89 20.98
CA TRP A 31 -1.99 11.57 20.19
C TRP A 31 -3.29 10.76 20.04
N VAL A 32 -3.23 9.44 20.21
CA VAL A 32 -4.43 8.61 20.36
C VAL A 32 -5.11 8.93 21.70
N THR A 33 -4.34 9.00 22.80
CA THR A 33 -4.88 9.34 24.12
C THR A 33 -5.49 10.75 24.16
N GLU A 34 -4.89 11.71 23.47
CA GLU A 34 -5.41 13.08 23.32
C GLU A 34 -6.74 13.10 22.54
N ALA A 35 -6.85 12.33 21.44
CA ALA A 35 -8.10 12.18 20.70
C ALA A 35 -9.21 11.63 21.60
N LYS A 36 -8.91 10.58 22.38
CA LYS A 36 -9.86 9.99 23.32
C LYS A 36 -10.29 10.99 24.40
N ALA A 37 -9.32 11.62 25.08
CA ALA A 37 -9.57 12.47 26.24
C ALA A 37 -10.29 13.78 25.91
N HIS A 38 -10.02 14.38 24.74
CA HIS A 38 -10.48 15.73 24.42
C HIS A 38 -11.49 15.81 23.28
N ARG A 39 -11.67 14.74 22.49
CA ARG A 39 -12.66 14.68 21.40
C ARG A 39 -13.66 13.54 21.55
N GLY A 40 -13.48 12.65 22.53
CA GLY A 40 -14.30 11.45 22.65
C GLY A 40 -14.06 10.45 21.51
N ALA A 41 -12.87 10.48 20.90
CA ALA A 41 -12.52 9.51 19.88
C ALA A 41 -12.56 8.09 20.47
N ARG A 42 -12.93 7.11 19.64
CA ARG A 42 -12.90 5.69 20.02
C ARG A 42 -11.67 5.01 19.44
N LEU A 43 -11.13 4.02 20.16
CA LEU A 43 -10.00 3.19 19.78
C LEU A 43 -10.44 1.74 19.62
N ILE A 44 -10.24 1.20 18.43
CA ILE A 44 -10.42 -0.23 18.12
C ILE A 44 -9.05 -0.87 17.97
N VAL A 45 -8.88 -2.05 18.57
CA VAL A 45 -7.72 -2.91 18.35
C VAL A 45 -8.16 -4.24 17.76
N VAL A 46 -7.57 -4.59 16.61
CA VAL A 46 -7.74 -5.89 15.96
C VAL A 46 -6.37 -6.58 15.93
N ASP A 47 -6.16 -7.54 16.83
CA ASP A 47 -4.86 -8.21 17.03
C ASP A 47 -5.08 -9.65 17.51
N PRO A 48 -4.25 -10.63 17.10
CA PRO A 48 -4.29 -11.99 17.64
C PRO A 48 -4.10 -12.08 19.16
N ARG A 49 -3.54 -11.03 19.79
CA ARG A 49 -3.23 -10.97 21.20
C ARG A 49 -3.95 -9.79 21.85
N PHE A 50 -4.24 -9.92 23.14
CA PHE A 50 -4.63 -8.79 23.95
C PHE A 50 -3.37 -8.04 24.41
N THR A 51 -3.00 -6.99 23.68
CA THR A 51 -1.75 -6.20 23.89
C THR A 51 -1.94 -5.04 24.86
N ARG A 52 -0.86 -4.30 25.19
CA ARG A 52 -1.01 -3.05 25.96
C ARG A 52 -1.81 -1.97 25.22
N THR A 53 -1.82 -2.01 23.89
CA THR A 53 -2.73 -1.15 23.10
C THR A 53 -4.19 -1.58 23.30
N ALA A 54 -4.48 -2.89 23.30
CA ALA A 54 -5.82 -3.41 23.55
C ALA A 54 -6.34 -3.07 24.96
N ALA A 55 -5.46 -3.04 25.96
CA ALA A 55 -5.80 -2.72 27.34
C ALA A 55 -6.41 -1.30 27.53
N VAL A 56 -6.19 -0.39 26.58
CA VAL A 56 -6.74 0.98 26.60
C VAL A 56 -7.71 1.25 25.44
N ALA A 57 -8.06 0.21 24.67
CA ALA A 57 -9.02 0.29 23.59
C ALA A 57 -10.46 0.31 24.12
N ASP A 58 -11.35 0.98 23.38
CA ASP A 58 -12.78 0.91 23.66
C ASP A 58 -13.37 -0.41 23.14
N TYR A 59 -12.76 -0.99 22.12
CA TYR A 59 -13.15 -2.29 21.59
C TYR A 59 -11.95 -3.13 21.13
N TYR A 60 -11.99 -4.42 21.46
CA TYR A 60 -11.00 -5.41 21.05
C TYR A 60 -11.66 -6.58 20.31
N ALA A 61 -11.16 -6.86 19.11
CA ALA A 61 -11.55 -8.00 18.30
C ALA A 61 -10.33 -8.89 18.01
N PRO A 62 -10.36 -10.20 18.36
CA PRO A 62 -9.28 -11.11 18.02
C PRO A 62 -9.29 -11.42 16.51
N ILE A 63 -8.11 -11.71 15.95
CA ILE A 63 -7.94 -12.17 14.57
C ILE A 63 -6.82 -13.20 14.48
N ARG A 64 -6.98 -14.22 13.63
CA ARG A 64 -5.92 -15.20 13.33
C ARG A 64 -4.82 -14.56 12.48
N PRO A 65 -3.51 -14.73 12.81
CA PRO A 65 -2.43 -14.18 12.01
C PRO A 65 -2.51 -14.57 10.53
N GLY A 66 -2.33 -13.60 9.63
CA GLY A 66 -2.32 -13.82 8.17
C GLY A 66 -3.69 -13.94 7.54
N THR A 67 -4.77 -13.53 8.23
CA THR A 67 -6.15 -13.58 7.73
C THR A 67 -6.78 -12.20 7.51
N ASP A 68 -5.96 -11.14 7.62
CA ASP A 68 -6.35 -9.74 7.55
C ASP A 68 -7.12 -9.38 6.27
N ILE A 69 -6.74 -9.95 5.11
CA ILE A 69 -7.45 -9.72 3.84
C ILE A 69 -8.92 -10.12 3.95
N ALA A 70 -9.23 -11.29 4.52
CA ALA A 70 -10.63 -11.73 4.63
C ALA A 70 -11.44 -10.78 5.51
N TRP A 71 -10.84 -10.32 6.62
CA TRP A 71 -11.44 -9.32 7.50
C TRP A 71 -11.70 -7.99 6.78
N LEU A 72 -10.69 -7.47 6.06
CA LEU A 72 -10.78 -6.19 5.35
C LEU A 72 -11.75 -6.24 4.16
N MET A 73 -11.77 -7.34 3.40
CA MET A 73 -12.72 -7.51 2.29
C MET A 73 -14.14 -7.66 2.81
N GLY A 74 -14.34 -8.36 3.93
CA GLY A 74 -15.64 -8.42 4.60
C GLY A 74 -16.10 -7.04 5.10
N MET A 75 -15.17 -6.22 5.61
CA MET A 75 -15.48 -4.86 6.04
C MET A 75 -15.92 -3.98 4.85
N ILE A 76 -15.20 -4.05 3.73
CA ILE A 76 -15.57 -3.35 2.49
C ILE A 76 -16.95 -3.82 2.00
N ARG A 77 -17.19 -5.13 1.97
CA ARG A 77 -18.51 -5.72 1.61
C ARG A 77 -19.61 -5.16 2.51
N TRP A 78 -19.40 -5.16 3.83
CA TRP A 78 -20.38 -4.63 4.78
C TRP A 78 -20.67 -3.15 4.55
N CYS A 79 -19.63 -2.33 4.34
CA CYS A 79 -19.82 -0.90 4.04
C CYS A 79 -20.62 -0.68 2.76
N ILE A 80 -20.36 -1.45 1.71
CA ILE A 80 -21.09 -1.39 0.44
C ILE A 80 -22.57 -1.77 0.64
N GLU A 81 -22.85 -2.88 1.33
CA GLU A 81 -24.23 -3.38 1.53
C GLU A 81 -25.08 -2.48 2.43
N ASN A 82 -24.46 -1.72 3.34
CA ASN A 82 -25.14 -0.88 4.31
C ASN A 82 -25.09 0.62 3.95
N ASP A 83 -24.77 0.94 2.70
CA ASP A 83 -24.63 2.31 2.19
C ASP A 83 -23.73 3.21 3.06
N LYS A 84 -22.67 2.61 3.62
CA LYS A 84 -21.61 3.30 4.37
C LYS A 84 -20.46 3.67 3.45
N VAL A 85 -20.79 4.46 2.44
CA VAL A 85 -19.88 4.93 1.40
C VAL A 85 -19.93 6.46 1.35
N GLN A 86 -18.79 7.12 1.33
CA GLN A 86 -18.72 8.55 1.04
C GLN A 86 -18.81 8.70 -0.49
N TRP A 87 -20.03 8.86 -1.00
CA TRP A 87 -20.29 8.82 -2.44
C TRP A 87 -19.67 9.97 -3.24
N GLU A 88 -19.62 11.18 -2.69
CA GLU A 88 -19.01 12.32 -3.36
C GLU A 88 -17.51 12.10 -3.54
N TYR A 89 -16.85 11.57 -2.51
CA TYR A 89 -15.44 11.25 -2.51
C TYR A 89 -15.14 10.11 -3.48
N VAL A 90 -15.90 9.00 -3.38
CA VAL A 90 -15.68 7.83 -4.23
C VAL A 90 -15.83 8.19 -5.71
N LYS A 91 -16.87 8.93 -6.08
CA LYS A 91 -17.12 9.31 -7.49
C LYS A 91 -16.06 10.25 -8.06
N ASN A 92 -15.52 11.16 -7.24
CA ASN A 92 -14.65 12.24 -7.73
C ASN A 92 -13.15 11.99 -7.53
N PHE A 93 -12.76 11.25 -6.49
CA PHE A 93 -11.36 11.14 -6.05
C PHE A 93 -10.80 9.72 -6.09
N THR A 94 -11.59 8.77 -6.59
CA THR A 94 -11.13 7.39 -6.82
C THR A 94 -11.30 7.02 -8.28
N ASN A 95 -10.79 5.86 -8.66
CA ASN A 95 -10.97 5.29 -9.99
C ASN A 95 -12.28 4.52 -10.16
N ALA A 96 -13.26 4.65 -9.25
CA ALA A 96 -14.50 3.88 -9.23
C ALA A 96 -15.25 3.86 -10.58
N SER A 97 -15.21 4.97 -11.33
CA SER A 97 -15.88 5.11 -12.63
C SER A 97 -15.09 4.58 -13.81
N LEU A 98 -13.78 4.34 -13.70
CA LEU A 98 -12.96 3.91 -14.83
C LEU A 98 -13.38 2.51 -15.30
N LEU A 99 -13.40 2.29 -16.62
CA LEU A 99 -13.78 1.01 -17.21
C LEU A 99 -12.54 0.11 -17.38
N VAL A 100 -12.61 -1.11 -16.88
CA VAL A 100 -11.55 -2.12 -16.98
C VAL A 100 -11.72 -2.94 -18.26
N LYS A 101 -10.61 -3.30 -18.94
CA LYS A 101 -10.62 -4.16 -20.14
C LYS A 101 -11.44 -5.43 -19.93
N ASP A 102 -12.16 -5.87 -20.96
CA ASP A 102 -13.10 -7.01 -20.84
C ASP A 102 -12.40 -8.33 -20.50
N ALA A 103 -11.15 -8.50 -20.93
CA ALA A 103 -10.33 -9.68 -20.63
C ALA A 103 -9.88 -9.77 -19.16
N TYR A 104 -10.06 -8.73 -18.34
CA TYR A 104 -9.86 -8.83 -16.90
C TYR A 104 -10.93 -9.73 -16.30
N GLY A 105 -10.52 -10.68 -15.48
CA GLY A 105 -11.43 -11.55 -14.76
C GLY A 105 -10.77 -12.20 -13.57
N TRP A 106 -11.59 -12.87 -12.78
CA TRP A 106 -11.18 -13.64 -11.62
C TRP A 106 -12.02 -14.92 -11.56
N ASN A 107 -11.38 -16.05 -11.29
CA ASN A 107 -12.05 -17.33 -11.09
C ASN A 107 -11.22 -18.21 -10.16
N ASP A 108 -11.87 -18.82 -9.17
CA ASP A 108 -11.28 -19.80 -8.24
C ASP A 108 -9.92 -19.38 -7.65
N GLY A 109 -9.83 -18.15 -7.16
CA GLY A 109 -8.64 -17.62 -6.51
C GLY A 109 -7.53 -17.12 -7.46
N LEU A 110 -7.71 -17.25 -8.77
CA LEU A 110 -6.76 -16.78 -9.79
C LEU A 110 -7.38 -15.66 -10.63
N PHE A 111 -6.58 -14.64 -10.92
CA PHE A 111 -6.95 -13.64 -11.92
C PHE A 111 -6.64 -14.15 -13.34
N THR A 112 -7.20 -13.51 -14.36
CA THR A 112 -6.82 -13.80 -15.75
C THR A 112 -5.34 -13.52 -15.98
N GLY A 113 -4.69 -14.35 -16.81
CA GLY A 113 -3.27 -14.22 -17.16
C GLY A 113 -2.30 -15.05 -16.30
N TYR A 114 -2.76 -15.92 -15.40
CA TYR A 114 -1.87 -16.76 -14.60
C TYR A 114 -1.10 -17.78 -15.46
N ASP A 115 0.22 -17.80 -15.31
CA ASP A 115 1.14 -18.77 -15.89
C ASP A 115 1.61 -19.73 -14.77
N PRO A 116 1.18 -21.01 -14.75
CA PRO A 116 1.50 -21.94 -13.67
C PRO A 116 2.98 -22.33 -13.60
N GLU A 117 3.68 -22.31 -14.74
CA GLU A 117 5.10 -22.66 -14.81
C GLU A 117 5.96 -21.54 -14.21
N LYS A 118 5.64 -20.29 -14.57
CA LYS A 118 6.35 -19.12 -14.02
C LYS A 118 5.85 -18.70 -12.64
N ARG A 119 4.66 -19.15 -12.25
CA ARG A 119 3.92 -18.71 -11.05
C ARG A 119 3.80 -17.19 -11.00
N ASP A 120 3.56 -16.58 -12.16
CA ASP A 120 3.38 -15.14 -12.35
C ASP A 120 2.15 -14.88 -13.24
N TYR A 121 1.82 -13.61 -13.44
CA TYR A 121 0.69 -13.19 -14.25
C TYR A 121 1.15 -12.33 -15.43
N ASP A 122 0.63 -12.62 -16.63
CA ASP A 122 0.46 -11.60 -17.65
C ASP A 122 -0.65 -10.63 -17.22
N ARG A 123 -0.26 -9.39 -16.97
CA ARG A 123 -1.15 -8.33 -16.46
C ARG A 123 -1.68 -7.42 -17.57
N SER A 124 -1.48 -7.77 -18.83
CA SER A 124 -1.92 -6.97 -20.00
C SER A 124 -3.43 -6.64 -19.98
N SER A 125 -4.25 -7.52 -19.40
CA SER A 125 -5.68 -7.33 -19.22
C SER A 125 -6.06 -6.50 -17.98
N TRP A 126 -5.14 -6.31 -17.02
CA TRP A 126 -5.41 -5.61 -15.75
C TRP A 126 -5.24 -4.10 -15.89
N ASP A 127 -5.92 -3.54 -16.87
CA ASP A 127 -5.74 -2.16 -17.30
C ASP A 127 -7.08 -1.61 -17.79
N TYR A 128 -7.13 -0.30 -18.02
CA TYR A 128 -8.35 0.39 -18.40
C TYR A 128 -8.61 0.28 -19.90
N GLN A 129 -9.88 0.39 -20.27
CA GLN A 129 -10.27 0.61 -21.66
C GLN A 129 -9.85 2.03 -22.03
N ILE A 130 -9.12 2.19 -23.13
CA ILE A 130 -8.64 3.49 -23.61
C ILE A 130 -9.50 3.93 -24.79
N GLY A 131 -10.06 5.13 -24.71
CA GLY A 131 -10.87 5.75 -25.75
C GLY A 131 -10.04 6.24 -26.93
N ALA A 132 -10.73 6.69 -27.99
CA ALA A 132 -10.08 7.23 -29.19
C ALA A 132 -9.25 8.51 -28.94
N ASP A 133 -9.54 9.22 -27.85
CA ASP A 133 -8.80 10.40 -27.37
C ASP A 133 -7.53 10.04 -26.58
N GLY A 134 -7.26 8.76 -26.35
CA GLY A 134 -6.09 8.28 -25.62
C GLY A 134 -6.23 8.29 -24.10
N PHE A 135 -7.42 8.57 -23.55
CA PHE A 135 -7.71 8.53 -22.11
C PHE A 135 -8.52 7.31 -21.71
N ALA A 136 -8.53 6.98 -20.42
CA ALA A 136 -9.35 5.90 -19.89
C ALA A 136 -10.84 6.23 -20.02
N LEU A 137 -11.64 5.27 -20.50
CA LEU A 137 -13.09 5.39 -20.52
C LEU A 137 -13.64 5.39 -19.08
N THR A 138 -14.72 6.15 -18.87
CA THR A 138 -15.36 6.27 -17.56
C THR A 138 -16.88 6.16 -17.66
N ASP A 139 -17.50 5.62 -16.62
CA ASP A 139 -18.93 5.68 -16.37
C ASP A 139 -19.19 6.38 -15.01
N PRO A 140 -19.53 7.68 -15.01
CA PRO A 140 -19.83 8.42 -13.78
C PRO A 140 -21.07 7.93 -13.03
N THR A 141 -21.94 7.14 -13.68
CA THR A 141 -23.13 6.59 -13.03
C THR A 141 -22.82 5.38 -12.15
N LEU A 142 -21.64 4.76 -12.31
CA LEU A 142 -21.19 3.55 -11.62
C LEU A 142 -22.13 2.35 -11.84
N THR A 143 -22.80 2.29 -13.00
CA THR A 143 -23.73 1.22 -13.37
C THR A 143 -23.14 0.25 -14.37
N HIS A 144 -22.13 0.67 -15.14
CA HIS A 144 -21.46 -0.16 -16.11
C HIS A 144 -20.84 -1.39 -15.43
N PRO A 145 -21.06 -2.61 -15.95
CA PRO A 145 -20.57 -3.84 -15.30
C PRO A 145 -19.04 -3.90 -15.21
N ARG A 146 -18.35 -3.16 -16.08
CA ARG A 146 -16.88 -3.08 -16.13
C ARG A 146 -16.28 -1.86 -15.42
N CYS A 147 -17.09 -0.99 -14.81
CA CYS A 147 -16.50 0.05 -13.98
C CYS A 147 -15.85 -0.58 -12.73
N VAL A 148 -14.77 0.01 -12.23
CA VAL A 148 -14.04 -0.50 -11.05
C VAL A 148 -14.97 -0.76 -9.88
N TRP A 149 -15.98 0.10 -9.66
CA TRP A 149 -16.95 -0.08 -8.59
C TRP A 149 -17.76 -1.38 -8.72
N SER A 150 -18.29 -1.68 -9.90
CA SER A 150 -19.05 -2.91 -10.16
C SER A 150 -18.19 -4.16 -9.93
N LEU A 151 -16.95 -4.14 -10.42
CA LEU A 151 -16.01 -5.25 -10.25
C LEU A 151 -15.57 -5.42 -8.80
N LEU A 152 -15.42 -4.33 -8.04
CA LEU A 152 -15.12 -4.41 -6.61
C LEU A 152 -16.27 -5.07 -5.84
N LYS A 153 -17.53 -4.66 -6.11
CA LYS A 153 -18.72 -5.27 -5.48
C LYS A 153 -18.77 -6.77 -5.72
N GLU A 154 -18.52 -7.19 -6.96
CA GLU A 154 -18.45 -8.60 -7.33
C GLU A 154 -17.32 -9.31 -6.57
N HIS A 155 -16.11 -8.75 -6.57
CA HIS A 155 -14.93 -9.35 -5.93
C HIS A 155 -15.10 -9.56 -4.42
N VAL A 156 -15.72 -8.60 -3.72
CA VAL A 156 -15.91 -8.69 -2.26
C VAL A 156 -17.17 -9.46 -1.85
N SER A 157 -18.04 -9.81 -2.79
CA SER A 157 -19.36 -10.41 -2.50
C SER A 157 -19.29 -11.69 -1.65
N ILE A 158 -18.23 -12.49 -1.85
CA ILE A 158 -18.03 -13.76 -1.15
C ILE A 158 -17.67 -13.61 0.34
N TYR A 159 -17.18 -12.45 0.77
CA TYR A 159 -16.65 -12.24 2.12
C TYR A 159 -17.75 -11.92 3.14
N THR A 160 -18.73 -12.82 3.28
CA THR A 160 -19.82 -12.66 4.26
C THR A 160 -19.29 -12.68 5.70
N PRO A 161 -20.03 -12.14 6.69
CA PRO A 161 -19.63 -12.22 8.09
C PRO A 161 -19.33 -13.65 8.58
N GLU A 162 -20.04 -14.66 8.06
CA GLU A 162 -19.79 -16.09 8.35
C GLU A 162 -18.47 -16.57 7.75
N MET A 163 -18.14 -16.17 6.52
CA MET A 163 -16.84 -16.46 5.92
C MET A 163 -15.71 -15.78 6.67
N VAL A 164 -15.91 -14.53 7.10
CA VAL A 164 -14.96 -13.80 7.94
C VAL A 164 -14.74 -14.56 9.24
N GLU A 165 -15.79 -14.86 10.02
CA GLU A 165 -15.66 -15.60 11.28
C GLU A 165 -14.93 -16.94 11.10
N ARG A 166 -15.29 -17.71 10.07
CA ARG A 166 -14.66 -19.00 9.77
C ARG A 166 -13.17 -18.86 9.43
N ILE A 167 -12.77 -17.84 8.68
CA ILE A 167 -11.38 -17.65 8.24
C ILE A 167 -10.54 -16.93 9.30
N THR A 168 -11.09 -15.92 9.94
CA THR A 168 -10.32 -15.06 10.83
C THR A 168 -10.38 -15.52 12.28
N GLY A 169 -11.39 -16.32 12.65
CA GLY A 169 -11.69 -16.64 14.04
C GLY A 169 -12.21 -15.44 14.84
N THR A 170 -12.49 -14.30 14.19
CA THR A 170 -13.14 -13.16 14.82
C THR A 170 -14.62 -13.48 14.99
N PRO A 171 -15.17 -13.49 16.22
CA PRO A 171 -16.60 -13.71 16.40
C PRO A 171 -17.44 -12.74 15.55
N LYS A 172 -18.49 -13.24 14.90
CA LYS A 172 -19.31 -12.49 13.96
C LYS A 172 -19.90 -11.21 14.58
N ASP A 173 -20.38 -11.29 15.82
CA ASP A 173 -20.92 -10.16 16.58
C ASP A 173 -19.86 -9.07 16.78
N LYS A 174 -18.62 -9.45 17.11
CA LYS A 174 -17.51 -8.51 17.23
C LYS A 174 -17.14 -7.86 15.92
N PHE A 175 -17.10 -8.63 14.84
CA PHE A 175 -16.84 -8.11 13.50
C PHE A 175 -17.90 -7.08 13.09
N LEU A 176 -19.18 -7.40 13.27
CA LEU A 176 -20.29 -6.49 12.95
C LEU A 176 -20.27 -5.22 13.79
N HIS A 177 -19.95 -5.31 15.09
CA HIS A 177 -19.82 -4.13 15.93
C HIS A 177 -18.69 -3.20 15.46
N VAL A 178 -17.53 -3.76 15.10
CA VAL A 178 -16.45 -2.97 14.49
C VAL A 178 -16.88 -2.37 13.16
N ALA A 179 -17.68 -3.08 12.37
CA ALA A 179 -18.17 -2.60 11.09
C ALA A 179 -19.11 -1.39 11.24
N GLU A 180 -20.00 -1.43 12.23
CA GLU A 180 -20.85 -0.29 12.58
C GLU A 180 -20.01 0.94 12.96
N MET A 181 -19.02 0.77 13.85
CA MET A 181 -18.14 1.86 14.27
C MET A 181 -17.36 2.46 13.10
N ILE A 182 -16.80 1.63 12.22
CA ILE A 182 -16.06 2.06 11.02
C ILE A 182 -17.00 2.74 10.03
N GLY A 183 -18.20 2.20 9.83
CA GLY A 183 -19.21 2.73 8.92
C GLY A 183 -19.69 4.13 9.28
N GLU A 184 -19.66 4.53 10.56
CA GLU A 184 -19.96 5.91 10.96
C GLU A 184 -18.99 6.93 10.33
N CYS A 185 -17.77 6.51 9.99
CA CYS A 185 -16.73 7.34 9.39
C CYS A 185 -16.84 7.42 7.86
N SER A 186 -17.96 6.96 7.26
CA SER A 186 -18.35 7.34 5.90
C SER A 186 -19.02 8.72 5.86
N SER A 187 -19.35 9.29 7.03
CA SER A 187 -19.88 10.64 7.16
C SER A 187 -18.80 11.68 6.89
N PRO A 188 -19.09 12.79 6.18
CA PRO A 188 -18.12 13.87 5.95
C PRO A 188 -17.71 14.61 7.25
N THR A 189 -18.39 14.36 8.37
CA THR A 189 -18.10 14.99 9.67
C THR A 189 -17.39 14.07 10.66
N LYS A 190 -17.12 12.82 10.30
CA LYS A 190 -16.41 11.85 11.15
C LYS A 190 -15.24 11.25 10.39
N THR A 191 -14.10 11.15 11.05
CA THR A 191 -12.86 10.67 10.43
C THR A 191 -12.30 9.44 11.13
N MET A 192 -11.89 8.47 10.33
CA MET A 192 -11.14 7.30 10.79
C MET A 192 -9.67 7.41 10.39
N THR A 193 -8.76 7.19 11.33
CA THR A 193 -7.34 6.94 11.04
C THR A 193 -6.97 5.49 11.26
N SER A 194 -6.28 4.89 10.29
CA SER A 194 -5.72 3.55 10.42
C SER A 194 -4.25 3.64 10.83
N MET A 195 -3.88 2.93 11.91
CA MET A 195 -2.51 2.83 12.41
C MET A 195 -2.03 1.38 12.29
N TYR A 196 -0.97 1.15 11.51
CA TYR A 196 -0.42 -0.18 11.26
C TYR A 196 1.10 -0.15 11.11
N ALA A 197 1.74 -1.32 11.23
CA ALA A 197 3.16 -1.51 10.96
C ALA A 197 3.40 -2.96 10.49
N LEU A 198 4.20 -3.71 11.24
CA LEU A 198 4.74 -5.01 10.85
C LEU A 198 3.72 -6.14 10.79
N GLY A 199 2.63 -6.06 11.57
CA GLY A 199 1.60 -7.09 11.61
C GLY A 199 0.92 -7.30 10.26
N TRP A 200 0.96 -6.30 9.37
CA TRP A 200 0.50 -6.45 7.99
C TRP A 200 1.61 -6.63 6.96
N THR A 201 2.82 -6.11 7.18
CA THR A 201 3.86 -6.10 6.13
C THR A 201 4.64 -7.40 6.02
N GLN A 202 4.80 -8.15 7.11
CA GLN A 202 5.66 -9.35 7.15
C GLN A 202 4.91 -10.62 6.72
N HIS A 203 4.28 -10.57 5.55
CA HIS A 203 3.57 -11.68 4.93
C HIS A 203 3.84 -11.70 3.43
N ALA A 204 3.77 -12.87 2.77
CA ALA A 204 3.86 -12.97 1.31
C ALA A 204 2.79 -12.11 0.58
N LYS A 205 1.67 -11.84 1.26
CA LYS A 205 0.56 -10.99 0.81
C LYS A 205 0.47 -9.65 1.53
N GLY A 206 1.56 -9.19 2.16
CA GLY A 206 1.55 -8.00 3.03
C GLY A 206 1.15 -6.71 2.30
N ALA A 207 1.58 -6.54 1.05
CA ALA A 207 1.12 -5.43 0.20
C ALA A 207 -0.40 -5.44 0.00
N GLN A 208 -1.02 -6.62 -0.07
CA GLN A 208 -2.47 -6.76 -0.27
C GLN A 208 -3.26 -6.47 1.00
N ASN A 209 -2.72 -6.79 2.20
CA ASN A 209 -3.30 -6.33 3.47
C ASN A 209 -3.44 -4.80 3.46
N ILE A 210 -2.36 -4.10 3.11
CA ILE A 210 -2.32 -2.64 3.08
C ILE A 210 -3.26 -2.07 2.02
N ARG A 211 -3.31 -2.69 0.82
CA ARG A 211 -4.29 -2.29 -0.21
C ARG A 211 -5.73 -2.41 0.30
N GLY A 212 -6.06 -3.47 1.05
CA GLY A 212 -7.38 -3.65 1.64
C GLY A 212 -7.82 -2.46 2.50
N MET A 213 -6.99 -2.05 3.45
CA MET A 213 -7.31 -0.91 4.30
C MET A 213 -7.26 0.42 3.53
N ALA A 214 -6.37 0.58 2.55
CA ALA A 214 -6.34 1.78 1.71
C ALA A 214 -7.65 1.92 0.91
N MET A 215 -8.17 0.83 0.33
CA MET A 215 -9.47 0.83 -0.34
C MET A 215 -10.61 1.18 0.61
N LEU A 216 -10.62 0.61 1.82
CA LEU A 216 -11.61 0.95 2.84
C LEU A 216 -11.56 2.44 3.21
N GLN A 217 -10.37 3.02 3.40
CA GLN A 217 -10.22 4.45 3.68
C GLN A 217 -10.70 5.34 2.51
N LEU A 218 -10.52 4.91 1.26
CA LEU A 218 -11.06 5.62 0.10
C LEU A 218 -12.58 5.54 0.02
N ILE A 219 -13.17 4.38 0.31
CA ILE A 219 -14.63 4.18 0.36
C ILE A 219 -15.28 5.07 1.42
N LEU A 220 -14.61 5.23 2.55
CA LEU A 220 -15.07 6.08 3.65
C LEU A 220 -14.71 7.57 3.46
N GLY A 221 -13.93 7.93 2.43
CA GLY A 221 -13.50 9.31 2.18
C GLY A 221 -12.50 9.87 3.19
N ASN A 222 -11.71 9.01 3.84
CA ASN A 222 -10.81 9.38 4.94
C ASN A 222 -9.37 9.68 4.50
N ILE A 223 -9.04 9.62 3.20
CA ILE A 223 -7.69 9.98 2.71
C ILE A 223 -7.62 11.48 2.40
N GLY A 224 -6.60 12.16 2.93
CA GLY A 224 -6.35 13.59 2.69
C GLY A 224 -7.09 14.53 3.66
N VAL A 225 -7.80 13.99 4.65
CA VAL A 225 -8.52 14.76 5.67
C VAL A 225 -7.78 14.74 7.01
N ARG A 226 -8.02 15.78 7.83
CA ARG A 226 -7.49 15.94 9.18
C ARG A 226 -8.05 14.84 10.09
N GLY A 227 -7.20 14.13 10.84
CA GLY A 227 -7.61 13.03 11.70
C GLY A 227 -7.90 11.72 10.96
N GLY A 228 -7.72 11.68 9.63
CA GLY A 228 -7.95 10.52 8.79
C GLY A 228 -6.67 9.76 8.45
N GLY A 229 -6.67 9.17 7.26
CA GLY A 229 -5.47 8.71 6.58
C GLY A 229 -5.00 7.30 6.90
N MET A 230 -3.95 6.89 6.19
CA MET A 230 -3.21 5.65 6.37
C MET A 230 -1.90 5.94 7.12
N ASN A 231 -1.93 5.83 8.44
CA ASN A 231 -0.77 6.01 9.29
C ASN A 231 0.06 4.72 9.38
N ALA A 232 0.78 4.44 8.29
CA ALA A 232 1.84 3.43 8.24
C ALA A 232 3.02 3.87 9.14
N LEU A 233 3.13 3.29 10.33
CA LEU A 233 4.08 3.70 11.37
C LEU A 233 5.45 3.08 11.08
N ARG A 234 6.47 3.94 10.96
CA ARG A 234 7.82 3.51 10.57
C ARG A 234 8.58 2.98 11.79
N GLY A 235 9.50 2.04 11.56
CA GLY A 235 10.27 1.37 12.60
C GLY A 235 11.48 2.18 13.05
N HIS A 236 12.67 1.85 12.52
CA HIS A 236 13.90 2.59 12.82
C HIS A 236 13.74 4.10 12.58
N SER A 237 14.42 4.89 13.41
CA SER A 237 14.33 6.36 13.44
C SER A 237 14.46 7.02 12.07
N ASN A 238 15.32 6.48 11.19
CA ASN A 238 15.57 7.01 9.85
C ASN A 238 15.30 6.01 8.71
N ILE A 239 14.47 4.97 8.93
CA ILE A 239 14.13 4.05 7.82
C ILE A 239 13.45 4.77 6.65
N GLN A 240 12.71 5.85 6.94
CA GLN A 240 12.14 6.72 5.92
C GLN A 240 13.26 7.37 5.09
N GLY A 241 14.21 8.04 5.73
CA GLY A 241 15.32 8.70 5.03
C GLY A 241 16.21 7.73 4.25
N LEU A 242 16.52 6.54 4.79
CA LEU A 242 17.29 5.51 4.06
C LEU A 242 16.53 4.99 2.82
N THR A 243 15.21 4.89 2.90
CA THR A 243 14.36 4.60 1.74
C THR A 243 14.40 5.75 0.74
N ASP A 244 14.31 7.00 1.22
CA ASP A 244 14.29 8.20 0.39
C ASP A 244 15.60 8.40 -0.38
N VAL A 245 16.76 8.07 0.22
CA VAL A 245 18.07 8.08 -0.47
C VAL A 245 18.34 6.81 -1.27
N GLY A 246 17.38 5.89 -1.38
CA GLY A 246 17.47 4.74 -2.28
C GLY A 246 18.40 3.62 -1.81
N LEU A 247 18.58 3.38 -0.50
CA LEU A 247 19.30 2.20 -0.01
C LEU A 247 18.46 0.91 -0.11
N MET A 248 18.01 0.60 -1.32
CA MET A 248 17.40 -0.66 -1.74
C MET A 248 17.98 -1.05 -3.09
N SER A 249 18.14 -2.35 -3.37
CA SER A 249 18.90 -2.81 -4.56
C SER A 249 18.36 -2.31 -5.90
N ASN A 250 17.09 -1.93 -5.96
CA ASN A 250 16.41 -1.45 -7.16
C ASN A 250 16.10 0.05 -7.19
N LEU A 251 16.54 0.82 -6.18
CA LEU A 251 16.27 2.25 -6.11
C LEU A 251 17.52 3.12 -6.25
N LEU A 252 17.26 4.34 -6.69
CA LEU A 252 18.13 5.50 -6.64
C LEU A 252 17.47 6.56 -5.73
N PRO A 253 18.22 7.57 -5.24
CA PRO A 253 17.65 8.65 -4.43
C PRO A 253 16.41 9.30 -5.07
N GLY A 254 15.41 9.62 -4.23
CA GLY A 254 14.16 10.25 -4.67
C GLY A 254 13.19 9.28 -5.34
N TYR A 255 13.22 7.99 -4.97
CA TYR A 255 12.37 6.94 -5.55
C TYR A 255 12.55 6.78 -7.07
N LEU A 256 13.73 7.13 -7.58
CA LEU A 256 14.13 6.79 -8.95
C LEU A 256 14.50 5.29 -8.98
N ASN A 257 14.42 4.67 -10.16
CA ASN A 257 14.64 3.24 -10.31
C ASN A 257 16.07 3.01 -10.83
N MET A 258 16.71 1.98 -10.30
CA MET A 258 17.90 1.45 -10.94
C MET A 258 17.58 0.97 -12.36
N PRO A 259 18.49 1.17 -13.33
CA PRO A 259 18.30 0.61 -14.66
C PRO A 259 18.50 -0.90 -14.69
N THR A 260 17.90 -1.55 -15.67
CA THR A 260 18.13 -2.97 -15.96
C THR A 260 19.10 -3.16 -17.12
N GLU A 261 19.67 -4.36 -17.28
CA GLU A 261 20.60 -4.65 -18.40
C GLU A 261 19.97 -4.49 -19.78
N LYS A 262 18.63 -4.59 -19.87
CA LYS A 262 17.84 -4.37 -21.09
C LYS A 262 17.75 -2.90 -21.49
N GLU A 263 18.04 -1.99 -20.56
CA GLU A 263 18.02 -0.54 -20.77
C GLU A 263 19.46 -0.08 -21.06
N VAL A 264 19.92 -0.35 -22.28
CA VAL A 264 21.34 -0.18 -22.66
C VAL A 264 21.81 1.27 -22.70
N ASP A 265 20.90 2.20 -22.95
CA ASP A 265 21.14 3.64 -23.05
C ASP A 265 20.06 4.47 -22.33
N PHE A 266 20.32 5.78 -22.18
CA PHE A 266 19.41 6.66 -21.43
C PHE A 266 18.06 6.84 -22.13
N ALA A 267 18.03 6.79 -23.47
CA ALA A 267 16.79 6.89 -24.23
C ALA A 267 15.86 5.69 -23.96
N THR A 268 16.41 4.48 -23.99
CA THR A 268 15.71 3.22 -23.71
C THR A 268 15.21 3.20 -22.27
N TYR A 269 16.03 3.60 -21.30
CA TYR A 269 15.62 3.78 -19.90
C TYR A 269 14.44 4.74 -19.75
N MET A 270 14.46 5.86 -20.47
CA MET A 270 13.38 6.85 -20.38
C MET A 270 12.11 6.42 -21.12
N SER A 271 12.17 5.49 -22.07
CA SER A 271 11.04 5.08 -22.90
C SER A 271 9.83 4.56 -22.10
N THR A 272 10.08 3.87 -20.98
CA THR A 272 9.06 3.31 -20.08
C THR A 272 8.68 4.25 -18.93
N ARG A 273 9.32 5.43 -18.84
CA ARG A 273 9.17 6.40 -17.76
C ARG A 273 8.60 7.74 -18.25
N ASN A 274 7.97 7.72 -19.42
CA ASN A 274 7.17 8.82 -19.94
C ASN A 274 5.75 8.71 -19.37
N PHE A 275 5.60 8.99 -18.07
CA PHE A 275 4.34 8.85 -17.35
C PHE A 275 3.28 9.81 -17.89
N LYS A 276 2.36 9.28 -18.70
CA LYS A 276 1.22 10.04 -19.23
C LYS A 276 0.01 9.89 -18.29
N PRO A 277 -0.77 10.97 -18.08
CA PRO A 277 -1.98 10.88 -17.29
C PRO A 277 -3.03 10.00 -18.00
N LEU A 278 -3.79 9.23 -17.22
CA LEU A 278 -4.89 8.41 -17.72
C LEU A 278 -6.18 9.19 -17.99
N LEU A 279 -6.24 10.44 -17.52
CA LEU A 279 -7.38 11.34 -17.67
C LEU A 279 -6.87 12.75 -18.06
N PRO A 280 -7.71 13.60 -18.66
CA PRO A 280 -7.35 14.99 -18.92
C PRO A 280 -7.16 15.79 -17.63
N ASN A 281 -6.44 16.91 -17.72
CA ASN A 281 -6.25 17.90 -16.65
C ASN A 281 -5.64 17.36 -15.35
N GLN A 282 -4.82 16.32 -15.43
CA GLN A 282 -4.13 15.74 -14.27
C GLN A 282 -2.72 16.30 -14.10
N THR A 283 -2.31 16.52 -12.85
CA THR A 283 -0.94 16.96 -12.54
C THR A 283 0.11 15.94 -12.97
N SER A 284 -0.18 14.64 -12.83
CA SER A 284 0.73 13.52 -13.16
C SER A 284 2.19 13.84 -12.86
N TYR A 285 2.53 14.15 -11.60
CA TYR A 285 3.79 14.84 -11.28
C TYR A 285 5.05 14.07 -11.72
N TRP A 286 4.97 12.74 -11.77
CA TRP A 286 6.01 11.86 -12.29
C TRP A 286 6.32 12.05 -13.78
N GLN A 287 5.51 12.77 -14.56
CA GLN A 287 5.89 13.21 -15.92
C GLN A 287 7.21 14.02 -15.93
N ASN A 288 7.63 14.55 -14.77
CA ASN A 288 8.91 15.23 -14.58
C ASN A 288 10.11 14.28 -14.34
N TYR A 289 9.94 12.96 -14.42
CA TYR A 289 10.97 11.96 -14.10
C TYR A 289 12.33 12.24 -14.73
N ARG A 290 12.34 12.63 -16.02
CA ARG A 290 13.59 12.96 -16.74
C ARG A 290 14.37 14.07 -16.04
N LYS A 291 13.69 15.11 -15.53
CA LYS A 291 14.32 16.23 -14.84
C LYS A 291 15.01 15.75 -13.56
N PHE A 292 14.33 14.91 -12.79
CA PHE A 292 14.86 14.33 -11.56
C PHE A 292 16.07 13.45 -11.85
N MET A 293 15.96 12.56 -12.85
CA MET A 293 17.03 11.66 -13.23
C MET A 293 18.27 12.43 -13.69
N VAL A 294 18.13 13.38 -14.62
CA VAL A 294 19.28 14.20 -15.09
C VAL A 294 19.89 14.98 -13.93
N SER A 295 19.09 15.57 -13.04
CA SER A 295 19.59 16.29 -11.87
C SER A 295 20.36 15.37 -10.92
N TYR A 296 19.87 14.16 -10.69
CA TYR A 296 20.58 13.13 -9.94
C TYR A 296 21.92 12.79 -10.59
N MET A 297 21.95 12.58 -11.92
CA MET A 297 23.22 12.30 -12.62
C MET A 297 24.22 13.45 -12.48
N LYS A 298 23.77 14.70 -12.63
CA LYS A 298 24.62 15.89 -12.42
C LYS A 298 25.11 15.99 -10.98
N ALA A 299 24.31 15.62 -9.99
CA ALA A 299 24.74 15.59 -8.59
C ALA A 299 25.82 14.53 -8.33
N MET A 300 25.77 13.39 -9.00
CA MET A 300 26.73 12.29 -8.82
C MET A 300 28.05 12.51 -9.56
N TRP A 301 28.02 13.06 -10.78
CA TRP A 301 29.19 13.13 -11.66
C TRP A 301 29.57 14.54 -12.12
N GLY A 302 28.85 15.59 -11.69
CA GLY A 302 29.20 16.98 -11.96
C GLY A 302 29.35 17.28 -13.45
N ASP A 303 30.52 17.80 -13.82
CA ASP A 303 30.86 18.18 -15.19
C ASP A 303 30.99 16.98 -16.15
N HIS A 304 31.17 15.77 -15.62
CA HIS A 304 31.25 14.55 -16.44
C HIS A 304 29.89 14.03 -16.92
N ALA A 305 28.78 14.48 -16.34
CA ALA A 305 27.45 14.16 -16.85
C ALA A 305 27.00 15.26 -17.83
N THR A 306 27.12 15.01 -19.14
CA THR A 306 26.72 15.96 -20.20
C THR A 306 25.67 15.35 -21.12
N ALA A 307 25.04 16.16 -21.96
CA ALA A 307 24.02 15.64 -22.88
C ALA A 307 24.62 14.67 -23.92
N GLU A 308 25.87 14.92 -24.33
CA GLU A 308 26.59 14.18 -25.37
C GLU A 308 26.97 12.76 -24.93
N ASN A 309 27.05 12.50 -23.63
CA ASN A 309 27.39 11.19 -23.06
C ASN A 309 26.25 10.57 -22.24
N ASP A 310 25.00 10.93 -22.56
CA ASP A 310 23.81 10.42 -21.88
C ASP A 310 23.85 10.67 -20.36
N TRP A 311 24.39 11.82 -19.96
CA TRP A 311 24.52 12.23 -18.56
C TRP A 311 25.31 11.22 -17.72
N ALA A 312 26.30 10.57 -18.30
CA ALA A 312 27.06 9.48 -17.68
C ALA A 312 26.21 8.27 -17.26
N TYR A 313 25.08 8.02 -17.92
CA TYR A 313 24.19 6.88 -17.65
C TYR A 313 24.89 5.52 -17.65
N HIS A 314 25.91 5.35 -18.47
CA HIS A 314 26.68 4.10 -18.52
C HIS A 314 27.52 3.83 -17.26
N TYR A 315 27.68 4.81 -16.35
CA TYR A 315 28.37 4.61 -15.07
C TYR A 315 27.48 3.93 -14.03
N LEU A 316 26.15 3.94 -14.22
CA LEU A 316 25.23 3.22 -13.33
C LEU A 316 25.34 1.71 -13.55
N PRO A 317 25.44 0.90 -12.48
CA PRO A 317 25.26 -0.53 -12.59
C PRO A 317 23.84 -0.83 -13.06
N LYS A 318 23.70 -1.89 -13.84
CA LYS A 318 22.42 -2.33 -14.41
C LYS A 318 22.06 -3.68 -13.83
N LEU A 319 20.81 -3.82 -13.39
CA LEU A 319 20.33 -5.06 -12.79
C LEU A 319 19.96 -6.08 -13.88
N ASP A 320 20.43 -7.30 -13.73
CA ASP A 320 20.07 -8.48 -14.53
C ASP A 320 18.77 -9.14 -14.04
N VAL A 321 18.42 -8.91 -12.78
CA VAL A 321 17.17 -9.35 -12.14
C VAL A 321 16.39 -8.17 -11.57
N PRO A 322 15.07 -8.28 -11.32
CA PRO A 322 14.28 -7.14 -10.83
C PRO A 322 14.81 -6.51 -9.53
N ASN A 323 15.39 -7.32 -8.65
CA ASN A 323 16.06 -6.90 -7.42
C ASN A 323 17.00 -8.01 -6.89
N TYR A 324 17.96 -7.58 -6.09
CA TYR A 324 18.72 -8.42 -5.19
C TYR A 324 18.20 -8.18 -3.78
N ASP A 325 17.10 -8.85 -3.42
CA ASP A 325 16.60 -8.81 -2.06
C ASP A 325 17.48 -9.66 -1.13
N ILE A 326 17.18 -9.55 0.16
CA ILE A 326 18.04 -10.13 1.19
C ILE A 326 18.02 -11.66 1.23
N LEU A 327 16.88 -12.29 0.89
CA LEU A 327 16.77 -13.73 0.86
C LEU A 327 17.58 -14.29 -0.31
N ARG A 328 17.46 -13.65 -1.49
CA ARG A 328 18.31 -13.97 -2.64
C ARG A 328 19.79 -13.78 -2.32
N MET A 329 20.17 -12.68 -1.68
CA MET A 329 21.58 -12.39 -1.37
C MET A 329 22.18 -13.45 -0.42
N PHE A 330 21.42 -13.91 0.57
CA PHE A 330 21.89 -14.95 1.50
C PHE A 330 21.88 -16.35 0.87
N GLU A 331 20.98 -16.62 -0.07
CA GLU A 331 21.06 -17.85 -0.88
C GLU A 331 22.34 -17.86 -1.74
N LEU A 332 22.64 -16.74 -2.42
CA LEU A 332 23.88 -16.60 -3.18
C LEU A 332 25.12 -16.73 -2.30
N MET A 333 25.06 -16.23 -1.05
CA MET A 333 26.14 -16.40 -0.08
C MET A 333 26.33 -17.87 0.31
N ASN A 334 25.23 -18.59 0.52
CA ASN A 334 25.24 -20.03 0.80
C ASN A 334 25.80 -20.84 -0.39
N GLU A 335 25.52 -20.41 -1.63
CA GLU A 335 26.12 -20.96 -2.86
C GLU A 335 27.60 -20.60 -3.07
N GLY A 336 28.23 -19.83 -2.16
CA GLY A 336 29.62 -19.39 -2.30
C GLY A 336 29.82 -18.28 -3.35
N ARG A 337 28.75 -17.58 -3.75
CA ARG A 337 28.76 -16.52 -4.78
C ARG A 337 28.87 -15.11 -4.20
N VAL A 338 29.05 -14.98 -2.89
CA VAL A 338 29.26 -13.70 -2.19
C VAL A 338 30.59 -13.76 -1.44
N ASN A 339 31.57 -12.96 -1.89
CA ASN A 339 32.90 -12.93 -1.29
C ASN A 339 32.99 -12.03 -0.06
N LEU A 340 32.18 -10.96 -0.01
CA LEU A 340 32.24 -9.94 1.03
C LEU A 340 30.84 -9.40 1.31
N TYR A 341 30.54 -9.17 2.58
CA TYR A 341 29.27 -8.62 3.02
C TYR A 341 29.48 -7.50 4.04
N PHE A 342 28.86 -6.34 3.83
CA PHE A 342 28.96 -5.19 4.71
C PHE A 342 27.72 -5.05 5.58
N CYS A 343 27.92 -5.04 6.91
CA CYS A 343 26.87 -4.82 7.90
C CYS A 343 27.03 -3.45 8.57
N GLN A 344 26.55 -2.39 7.92
CA GLN A 344 26.59 -1.04 8.48
C GLN A 344 25.34 -0.77 9.34
N GLY A 345 25.47 -0.79 10.67
CA GLY A 345 24.35 -0.48 11.57
C GLY A 345 23.18 -1.47 11.47
N PHE A 346 23.41 -2.67 10.96
CA PHE A 346 22.41 -3.72 10.78
C PHE A 346 22.96 -5.05 11.31
N ASN A 347 22.15 -5.81 12.05
CA ASN A 347 22.56 -7.10 12.62
C ASN A 347 21.77 -8.26 11.99
N PRO A 348 22.24 -8.83 10.86
CA PRO A 348 21.50 -9.87 10.14
C PRO A 348 21.35 -11.16 10.95
N LEU A 349 22.28 -11.47 11.85
CA LEU A 349 22.26 -12.68 12.67
C LEU A 349 21.03 -12.77 13.59
N LEU A 350 20.46 -11.63 13.98
CA LEU A 350 19.29 -11.59 14.86
C LEU A 350 18.01 -11.18 14.15
N SER A 351 18.09 -10.48 13.03
CA SER A 351 16.92 -9.90 12.36
C SER A 351 16.43 -10.68 11.14
N PHE A 352 17.27 -11.52 10.53
CA PHE A 352 16.84 -12.35 9.40
C PHE A 352 16.16 -13.65 9.85
N PRO A 353 15.24 -14.16 9.02
CA PRO A 353 14.64 -15.47 9.27
C PRO A 353 15.69 -16.58 9.14
N ASN A 354 15.37 -17.75 9.69
CA ASN A 354 16.19 -18.95 9.57
C ASN A 354 17.64 -18.79 10.07
N ARG A 355 17.78 -18.37 11.34
CA ARG A 355 19.08 -18.25 12.02
C ARG A 355 19.75 -19.60 12.33
N ALA A 356 18.94 -20.65 12.51
CA ALA A 356 19.35 -21.92 13.11
C ALA A 356 20.40 -22.68 12.28
#